data_AF-A0A7C3GHG7-F1
#
_entry.id   AF-A0A7C3GHG7-F1
#
_cell.length_a   1.000
_cell.length_b   1.000
_cell.length_c   1.000
_cell.angle_alpha   90.00
_cell.angle_beta   90.00
_cell.angle_gamma   90.00
#
_symmetry.space_group_name_H-M   'P 1'
#
loop_
_entity.id
_entity.type
_entity.pdbx_description
1 polymer ?
#
loop_
_entity_poly.entity_id
_entity_poly.type
_entity_poly.pdbx_seq_one_letter_code
_entity_poly.pdbx_strand_id
1 'polypeptide(L)'
;MTNISLAQSYLFKAQKRLKVLAVLLEEEDYSDVVREAQEIVELALKGMLRQVGVDPPKWHDVGRLLLEYQELFPKEVRGELERLAAISKWLRKERELSFYGDVDFIPTEEYTPEEAERAIREAEFVVEVARKVIPEVKR
;
A
#
# COMPACT_ATOMS: atom_id res chain seq x y z
N MET A 1 7.95 8.49 21.07
CA MET A 1 7.14 7.86 20.00
C MET A 1 7.67 6.45 19.80
N THR A 2 6.85 5.42 19.95
CA THR A 2 7.27 4.01 19.81
C THR A 2 7.00 3.51 18.39
N ASN A 3 7.71 2.46 17.93
CA ASN A 3 7.43 1.81 16.65
C ASN A 3 5.96 1.41 16.48
N ILE A 4 5.31 0.96 17.57
CA ILE A 4 3.88 0.64 17.59
C ILE A 4 3.02 1.88 17.32
N SER A 5 3.26 3.00 18.01
CA SER A 5 2.49 4.23 17.78
C SER A 5 2.64 4.77 16.35
N LEU A 6 3.79 4.55 15.72
CA LEU A 6 4.03 4.94 14.33
C LEU A 6 3.35 3.98 13.34
N ALA A 7 3.38 2.66 13.60
CA ALA A 7 2.63 1.67 12.82
C ALA A 7 1.13 1.99 12.78
N GLN A 8 0.57 2.32 13.94
CA GLN A 8 -0.83 2.75 14.09
C GLN A 8 -1.13 4.04 13.32
N SER A 9 -0.22 5.01 13.36
CA SER A 9 -0.33 6.24 12.57
C SER A 9 -0.33 5.96 11.06
N TYR A 10 0.50 5.02 10.59
CA TYR A 10 0.52 4.63 9.18
C TYR A 10 -0.77 3.93 8.75
N LEU A 11 -1.26 2.98 9.54
CA LEU A 11 -2.54 2.32 9.26
C LEU A 11 -3.69 3.33 9.23
N PHE A 12 -3.74 4.26 10.19
CA PHE A 12 -4.75 5.32 10.22
C PHE A 12 -4.71 6.16 8.93
N LYS A 13 -3.52 6.56 8.47
CA LYS A 13 -3.38 7.32 7.21
C LYS A 13 -3.82 6.49 6.00
N ALA A 14 -3.40 5.23 5.90
CA ALA A 14 -3.77 4.32 4.81
C ALA A 14 -5.31 4.16 4.72
N GLN A 15 -5.98 3.97 5.86
CA GLN A 15 -7.44 3.87 5.92
C GLN A 15 -8.17 5.15 5.48
N LYS A 16 -7.61 6.33 5.78
CA LYS A 16 -8.21 7.61 5.31
C LYS A 16 -8.02 7.79 3.81
N ARG A 17 -6.84 7.45 3.31
CA ARG A 17 -6.48 7.57 1.90
C ARG A 17 -7.24 6.60 1.00
N LEU A 18 -7.52 5.38 1.47
CA LEU A 18 -8.40 4.44 0.75
C LEU A 18 -9.75 5.07 0.37
N LYS A 19 -10.33 5.90 1.24
CA LYS A 19 -11.61 6.56 0.96
C LYS A 19 -11.54 7.56 -0.19
N VAL A 20 -10.36 8.10 -0.47
CA VAL A 20 -10.12 9.07 -1.53
C VAL A 20 -10.11 8.38 -2.89
N LEU A 21 -9.71 7.11 -2.97
CA LEU A 21 -9.62 6.39 -4.24
C LEU A 21 -10.96 6.31 -4.99
N ALA A 22 -12.08 6.18 -4.27
CA ALA A 22 -13.40 6.17 -4.89
C ALA A 22 -13.72 7.51 -5.58
N VAL A 23 -13.33 8.63 -4.96
CA VAL A 23 -13.53 9.97 -5.54
C VAL A 23 -12.66 10.15 -6.78
N LEU A 24 -11.39 9.74 -6.73
CA LEU A 24 -10.49 9.82 -7.88
C LEU A 24 -10.99 8.96 -9.05
N LEU A 25 -11.54 7.78 -8.75
CA LEU A 25 -12.15 6.90 -9.76
C LEU A 25 -13.40 7.54 -10.38
N GLU A 26 -14.27 8.15 -9.58
CA GLU A 26 -15.47 8.87 -10.06
C GLU A 26 -15.11 10.07 -10.95
N GLU A 27 -13.98 10.73 -10.70
CA GLU A 27 -13.44 11.83 -11.51
C GLU A 27 -12.61 11.34 -12.72
N GLU A 28 -12.59 10.04 -12.99
CA GLU A 28 -11.83 9.40 -14.07
C GLU A 28 -10.31 9.66 -14.00
N ASP A 29 -9.78 10.00 -12.82
CA ASP A 29 -8.35 10.22 -12.58
C ASP A 29 -7.64 8.91 -12.25
N TYR A 30 -7.56 8.04 -13.26
CA TYR A 30 -7.04 6.68 -13.12
C TYR A 30 -5.56 6.66 -12.70
N SER A 31 -4.76 7.59 -13.22
CA SER A 31 -3.36 7.74 -12.84
C SER A 31 -3.19 8.06 -11.35
N ASP A 32 -3.99 8.97 -10.79
CA ASP A 32 -3.90 9.29 -9.37
C ASP A 32 -4.53 8.20 -8.49
N VAL A 33 -5.52 7.43 -8.97
CA VAL A 33 -5.97 6.22 -8.27
C VAL A 33 -4.80 5.25 -8.06
N VAL A 34 -4.05 4.94 -9.13
CA VAL A 34 -2.90 4.03 -9.06
C VAL A 34 -1.79 4.61 -8.17
N ARG A 35 -1.53 5.92 -8.28
CA ARG A 35 -0.54 6.61 -7.46
C ARG A 35 -0.88 6.55 -5.98
N GLU A 36 -2.10 6.91 -5.61
CA GLU A 36 -2.54 6.98 -4.23
C GLU A 36 -2.64 5.56 -3.62
N ALA A 37 -3.07 4.56 -4.41
CA ALA A 37 -3.02 3.15 -4.02
C ALA A 37 -1.60 2.68 -3.68
N GLN A 38 -0.59 3.11 -4.45
CA GLN A 38 0.82 2.82 -4.15
C GLN A 38 1.23 3.35 -2.78
N GLU A 39 0.91 4.60 -2.45
CA GLU A 39 1.25 5.21 -1.15
C GLU A 39 0.51 4.53 0.02
N ILE A 40 -0.75 4.13 -0.18
CA ILE A 40 -1.54 3.35 0.79
C ILE A 40 -0.86 2.02 1.09
N VAL A 41 -0.49 1.27 0.05
CA VAL A 41 0.18 -0.03 0.19
C VAL A 41 1.53 0.14 0.90
N GLU A 42 2.33 1.13 0.51
CA GLU A 42 3.61 1.41 1.16
C GLU A 42 3.44 1.70 2.67
N LEU A 43 2.48 2.57 3.02
CA LEU A 43 2.20 2.89 4.43
C LEU A 43 1.76 1.67 5.22
N ALA A 44 0.84 0.87 4.67
CA ALA A 44 0.34 -0.32 5.33
C ALA A 44 1.44 -1.36 5.58
N LEU A 45 2.26 -1.67 4.57
CA LEU A 45 3.34 -2.65 4.69
C LEU A 45 4.47 -2.18 5.60
N LYS A 46 4.84 -0.89 5.54
CA LYS A 46 5.79 -0.31 6.49
C LYS A 46 5.23 -0.31 7.91
N GLY A 47 3.93 -0.09 8.08
CA GLY A 47 3.26 -0.19 9.38
C GLY A 47 3.33 -1.61 9.93
N MET A 48 3.07 -2.61 9.09
CA MET A 48 3.15 -4.03 9.43
C MET A 48 4.56 -4.41 9.92
N LEU A 49 5.61 -4.01 9.19
CA LEU A 49 7.01 -4.24 9.60
C LEU A 49 7.31 -3.59 10.96
N ARG A 50 6.90 -2.34 11.15
CA ARG A 50 7.09 -1.62 12.42
C ARG A 50 6.41 -2.31 13.59
N GLN A 51 5.21 -2.85 13.37
CA GLN A 51 4.43 -3.53 14.39
C GLN A 51 5.09 -4.85 14.84
N VAL A 52 5.76 -5.57 13.94
CA VAL A 52 6.51 -6.79 14.27
C VAL A 52 7.95 -6.52 14.73
N GLY A 53 8.31 -5.25 14.97
CA GLY A 53 9.61 -4.86 15.51
C GLY A 53 10.70 -4.64 14.47
N VAL A 54 10.38 -4.62 13.18
CA VAL A 54 11.32 -4.35 12.08
C VAL A 54 11.26 -2.88 11.70
N ASP A 55 12.41 -2.21 11.62
CA ASP A 55 12.48 -0.84 11.09
C ASP A 55 12.57 -0.86 9.56
N PRO A 56 11.51 -0.47 8.82
CA PRO A 56 11.56 -0.45 7.37
C PRO A 56 12.55 0.60 6.85
N PRO A 57 13.23 0.29 5.73
CA PRO A 57 14.19 1.18 5.11
C PRO A 57 13.50 2.42 4.51
N LYS A 58 14.33 3.37 4.06
CA LYS A 58 13.86 4.61 3.44
C LYS A 58 13.34 4.44 2.02
N TRP A 59 13.65 3.35 1.32
CA TRP A 59 13.12 3.08 -0.02
C TRP A 59 11.64 2.63 0.00
N HIS A 60 11.00 2.60 -1.16
CA HIS A 60 9.55 2.46 -1.28
C HIS A 60 9.04 1.01 -1.29
N ASP A 61 9.69 0.09 -2.03
CA ASP A 61 9.29 -1.31 -2.04
C ASP A 61 9.85 -2.09 -0.84
N VAL A 62 8.94 -2.54 0.03
CA VAL A 62 9.27 -3.32 1.23
C VAL A 62 8.71 -4.74 1.19
N GLY A 63 8.15 -5.18 0.05
CA GLY A 63 7.49 -6.48 -0.09
C GLY A 63 8.41 -7.65 0.26
N ARG A 64 9.67 -7.61 -0.20
CA ARG A 64 10.67 -8.64 0.12
C ARG A 64 10.95 -8.78 1.62
N LEU A 65 10.88 -7.68 2.38
CA LEU A 65 11.12 -7.71 3.82
C LEU A 65 10.00 -8.45 4.57
N LEU A 66 8.77 -8.43 4.05
CA LEU A 66 7.68 -9.22 4.63
C LEU A 66 8.00 -10.72 4.58
N LEU A 67 8.57 -11.18 3.47
CA LEU A 67 8.95 -12.58 3.26
C LEU A 67 10.18 -12.95 4.09
N GLU A 68 11.16 -12.05 4.19
CA GLU A 68 12.36 -12.24 5.01
C GLU A 68 12.01 -12.40 6.50
N TYR A 69 11.06 -11.60 6.99
CA TYR A 69 10.62 -11.60 8.39
C TYR A 69 9.29 -12.32 8.62
N GLN A 70 8.90 -13.23 7.73
CA GLN A 70 7.58 -13.92 7.77
C GLN A 70 7.27 -14.57 9.12
N GLU A 71 8.30 -15.05 9.82
CA GLU A 71 8.16 -15.70 11.13
C GLU A 71 7.74 -14.74 12.26
N LEU A 72 7.96 -13.44 12.10
CA LEU A 72 7.54 -12.43 13.08
C LEU A 72 6.06 -12.07 12.95
N PHE A 73 5.42 -12.43 11.84
CA PHE A 73 4.01 -12.15 11.60
C PHE A 73 3.08 -13.19 12.23
N PRO A 74 1.85 -12.79 12.65
CA PRO A 74 0.81 -13.72 13.09
C PRO A 74 0.54 -14.81 12.05
N LYS A 75 0.33 -16.06 12.51
CA LYS A 75 0.10 -17.21 11.60
C LYS A 75 -1.04 -16.98 10.60
N GLU A 76 -2.08 -16.28 11.02
CA GLU A 76 -3.27 -15.96 10.20
C GLU A 76 -3.00 -15.04 9.01
N VAL A 77 -1.87 -14.31 8.98
CA VAL A 77 -1.52 -13.44 7.84
C VAL A 77 -0.37 -13.99 6.99
N ARG A 78 0.35 -15.02 7.46
CA ARG A 78 1.55 -15.53 6.78
C ARG A 78 1.26 -16.02 5.35
N GLY A 79 0.10 -16.65 5.14
CA GLY A 79 -0.33 -17.11 3.81
C GLY A 79 -0.55 -15.98 2.80
N GLU A 80 -0.71 -14.73 3.25
CA GLU A 80 -0.95 -13.58 2.39
C GLU A 80 0.33 -12.84 2.00
N LEU A 81 1.47 -13.09 2.68
CA LEU A 81 2.68 -12.27 2.53
C LEU A 81 3.25 -12.29 1.11
N GLU A 82 3.15 -13.42 0.40
CA GLU A 82 3.57 -13.53 -1.01
C GLU A 82 2.74 -12.61 -1.90
N ARG A 83 1.42 -12.58 -1.69
CA ARG A 83 0.51 -11.70 -2.43
C ARG A 83 0.79 -10.24 -2.10
N LEU A 84 0.97 -9.89 -0.83
CA LEU A 84 1.34 -8.53 -0.40
C LEU A 84 2.64 -8.06 -1.06
N ALA A 85 3.65 -8.94 -1.13
CA ALA A 85 4.92 -8.63 -1.78
C ALA A 85 4.76 -8.42 -3.30
N ALA A 86 3.93 -9.22 -3.96
CA ALA A 86 3.64 -9.06 -5.38
C ALA A 86 2.92 -7.73 -5.68
N ILE A 87 1.93 -7.36 -4.86
CA ILE A 87 1.22 -6.07 -4.97
C ILE A 87 2.18 -4.90 -4.79
N SER A 88 3.00 -4.91 -3.73
CA SER A 88 4.02 -3.88 -3.47
C SER A 88 4.95 -3.70 -4.67
N LYS A 89 5.42 -4.82 -5.24
CA LYS A 89 6.34 -4.80 -6.37
C LYS A 89 5.69 -4.23 -7.63
N TRP A 90 4.43 -4.57 -7.89
CA TRP A 90 3.68 -4.01 -9.02
C TRP A 90 3.47 -2.51 -8.84
N LEU A 91 2.80 -2.09 -7.76
CA LEU A 91 2.47 -0.67 -7.55
C LEU A 91 3.71 0.20 -7.41
N ARG A 92 4.83 -0.32 -6.88
CA ARG A 92 6.09 0.44 -6.93
C ARG A 92 6.40 0.79 -8.40
N LYS A 93 6.40 -0.16 -9.33
CA LYS A 93 6.80 0.14 -10.71
C LYS A 93 6.00 1.27 -11.33
N GLU A 94 4.73 1.38 -10.96
CA GLU A 94 3.83 2.45 -11.43
C GLU A 94 4.10 3.80 -10.76
N ARG A 95 4.74 3.83 -9.58
CA ARG A 95 4.88 5.03 -8.73
C ARG A 95 5.31 6.30 -9.45
N GLU A 96 6.41 6.21 -10.20
CA GLU A 96 6.96 7.37 -10.91
C GLU A 96 6.19 7.64 -12.21
N LEU A 97 5.82 6.58 -12.93
CA LEU A 97 5.14 6.66 -14.21
C LEU A 97 3.72 7.24 -14.06
N SER A 98 2.98 6.83 -13.05
CA SER A 98 1.63 7.34 -12.75
C SER A 98 1.61 8.80 -12.30
N PHE A 99 2.74 9.35 -11.89
CA PHE A 99 2.81 10.73 -11.38
C PHE A 99 3.42 11.70 -12.40
N TYR A 100 4.54 11.32 -13.03
CA TYR A 100 5.27 12.21 -13.95
C TYR A 100 5.08 11.84 -15.42
N GLY A 101 4.64 10.61 -15.71
CA GLY A 101 4.72 10.08 -17.07
C GLY A 101 6.16 9.89 -17.55
N ASP A 102 6.29 9.82 -18.86
CA ASP A 102 7.55 9.84 -19.61
C ASP A 102 7.30 10.56 -20.95
N VAL A 103 8.34 10.77 -21.76
CA VAL A 103 8.27 11.48 -23.06
C VAL A 103 7.18 10.90 -23.97
N ASP A 104 7.01 9.57 -23.93
CA ASP A 104 6.03 8.83 -24.74
C ASP A 104 4.90 8.23 -23.88
N PHE A 105 4.66 8.76 -22.68
CA PHE A 105 3.64 8.23 -21.76
C PHE A 105 2.99 9.36 -20.96
N ILE A 106 1.73 9.67 -21.28
CA ILE A 106 0.94 10.70 -20.58
C ILE A 106 0.00 10.00 -19.58
N PRO A 107 0.20 10.17 -18.24
CA PRO A 107 -0.53 9.37 -17.25
C PRO A 107 -2.05 9.50 -17.34
N THR A 108 -2.54 10.71 -17.61
CA THR A 108 -3.98 10.99 -17.74
C THR A 108 -4.63 10.40 -19.00
N GLU A 109 -3.84 9.86 -19.92
CA GLU A 109 -4.32 9.26 -21.18
C GLU A 109 -4.11 7.74 -21.22
N GLU A 110 -3.07 7.25 -20.54
CA GLU A 110 -2.61 5.86 -20.67
C GLU A 110 -3.17 4.92 -19.59
N TYR A 111 -3.53 5.42 -18.40
CA TYR A 111 -4.10 4.58 -17.34
C TYR A 111 -5.58 4.30 -17.58
N THR A 112 -5.96 3.03 -17.39
CA THR A 112 -7.32 2.56 -17.65
C THR A 112 -8.19 2.47 -16.39
N PRO A 113 -9.53 2.51 -16.53
CA PRO A 113 -10.44 2.21 -15.42
C PRO A 113 -10.15 0.84 -14.77
N GLU A 114 -9.83 -0.18 -15.56
CA GLU A 114 -9.55 -1.53 -15.07
C GLU A 114 -8.29 -1.58 -14.19
N GLU A 115 -7.27 -0.80 -14.54
CA GLU A 115 -6.05 -0.66 -13.74
C GLU A 115 -6.30 0.09 -12.44
N ALA A 116 -7.09 1.17 -12.49
CA ALA A 116 -7.49 1.93 -11.33
C ALA A 116 -8.32 1.07 -10.35
N GLU A 117 -9.32 0.35 -10.85
CA GLU A 117 -10.11 -0.57 -10.04
C GLU A 117 -9.27 -1.70 -9.44
N ARG A 118 -8.31 -2.24 -10.20
CA ARG A 118 -7.36 -3.22 -9.68
C ARG A 118 -6.54 -2.63 -8.54
N ALA A 119 -6.02 -1.42 -8.71
CA ALA A 119 -5.23 -0.75 -7.68
C ALA A 119 -6.03 -0.54 -6.40
N ILE A 120 -7.32 -0.18 -6.51
CA ILE A 120 -8.26 -0.09 -5.38
C ILE A 120 -8.37 -1.44 -4.67
N ARG A 121 -8.74 -2.50 -5.39
CA ARG A 121 -8.94 -3.84 -4.80
C ARG A 121 -7.69 -4.36 -4.09
N GLU A 122 -6.52 -4.15 -4.66
CA GLU A 122 -5.26 -4.59 -4.05
C GLU A 122 -4.86 -3.72 -2.84
N ALA A 123 -5.10 -2.41 -2.88
CA ALA A 123 -4.88 -1.53 -1.75
C ALA A 123 -5.83 -1.85 -0.57
N GLU A 124 -7.10 -2.12 -0.86
CA GLU A 124 -8.09 -2.57 0.13
C GLU A 124 -7.63 -3.85 0.81
N PHE A 125 -7.28 -4.86 0.02
CA PHE A 125 -6.77 -6.13 0.53
C PHE A 125 -5.53 -5.95 1.43
N VAL A 126 -4.55 -5.15 1.00
CA VAL A 126 -3.34 -4.88 1.81
C VAL A 126 -3.70 -4.23 3.15
N VAL A 127 -4.61 -3.26 3.15
CA VAL A 127 -5.04 -2.59 4.39
C VAL A 127 -5.82 -3.55 5.29
N GLU A 128 -6.68 -4.41 4.73
CA GLU A 128 -7.39 -5.43 5.52
C GLU A 128 -6.42 -6.39 6.22
N VAL A 129 -5.38 -6.85 5.53
CA VAL A 129 -4.34 -7.68 6.15
C VAL A 129 -3.55 -6.89 7.20
N ALA A 130 -3.22 -5.63 6.92
CA ALA A 130 -2.52 -4.78 7.89
C ALA A 130 -3.31 -4.56 9.18
N ARG A 131 -4.65 -4.48 9.14
CA ARG A 131 -5.52 -4.37 10.32
C ARG A 131 -5.48 -5.60 11.23
N LYS A 132 -5.19 -6.79 10.68
CA LYS A 132 -5.00 -8.02 11.47
C LYS A 132 -3.67 -8.01 12.24
N VAL A 133 -2.68 -7.25 11.75
CA VAL A 133 -1.35 -7.15 12.37
C VAL A 133 -1.27 -5.98 13.34
N ILE A 134 -1.80 -4.82 12.96
CA ILE A 134 -1.65 -3.55 13.68
C ILE A 134 -2.90 -3.26 14.51
N PRO A 135 -2.80 -3.17 15.85
CA PRO A 135 -3.96 -2.85 16.69
C PRO A 135 -4.50 -1.45 16.40
N GLU A 136 -5.82 -1.32 16.18
CA GLU A 136 -6.46 -0.03 15.98
C GLU A 136 -6.35 0.86 17.23
N VAL A 137 -6.15 2.16 17.02
CA VAL A 137 -6.21 3.16 18.10
C VAL A 137 -7.63 3.70 18.14
N LYS A 138 -8.35 3.45 19.25
CA LYS A 138 -9.57 4.19 19.55
C LYS A 138 -9.19 5.67 19.73
N ARG A 139 -9.65 6.51 18.81
CA ARG A 139 -9.57 7.97 18.92
C ARG A 139 -10.95 8.53 19.22
#